data_AF-A0A534S5N8-F1
#
_entry.id   AF-A0A534S5N8-F1
#
_cell.length_a   1.000
_cell.length_b   1.000
_cell.length_c   1.000
_cell.angle_alpha   90.00
_cell.angle_beta   90.00
_cell.angle_gamma   90.00
#
_symmetry.space_group_name_H-M   'P 1'
#
loop_
_entity.id
_entity.type
_entity.pdbx_description
1 polymer ?
#
loop_
_entity_poly.entity_id
_entity_poly.type
_entity_poly.pdbx_seq_one_letter_code
_entity_poly.pdbx_strand_id
1 'polypeptide(L)'
;MLRKDSNHGYYRNGRPFAADKRLVSAGVTILRINGAHAAPQEAASLIERLRRSAGERARIMVDLPTNKVRVTNLSAPILFEPGDTFVLNSAQLNYPALCKLVRAGDEVIINNGIDRLRVTRVNPDAIEFQTKFACRLDNNRGLIFVRDIHTPGFPFFFQRDLELIEVINDLNVDLVGLSYLRYESDKEAALQRITNPHSLVYKIETRVAFNNFDTLIQPGEKILIDRGDLAGEIGLLHIPRAQDRLIRCAHRQRVDVYLATQFLATMEHAPIPQIAEVCALYDVIDLGISGIQLSEETAVGKFPLEAVRWIRDVERLVNKQGRLRASPANFVPAARKPPKPRTLGSAPVGAGLPEPTEKRALLGDRGARRSASGT
;
A
#
# COMPACT_ATOMS: atom_id res chain seq x y z
N MET A 1 6.82 6.93 9.85
CA MET A 1 6.99 5.63 9.14
C MET A 1 8.25 4.93 9.72
N LEU A 2 8.84 3.86 9.19
CA LEU A 2 10.13 3.25 9.66
C LEU A 2 10.80 2.60 8.43
N ARG A 3 12.13 2.74 8.28
CA ARG A 3 12.96 2.08 7.24
C ARG A 3 14.21 1.47 7.87
N LYS A 4 14.64 0.32 7.35
CA LYS A 4 15.92 -0.36 7.67
C LYS A 4 17.03 0.21 6.80
N ASP A 5 18.10 0.70 7.40
CA ASP A 5 19.36 0.95 6.70
C ASP A 5 20.27 -0.27 6.80
N SER A 6 20.96 -0.55 5.69
CA SER A 6 21.55 -1.83 5.34
C SER A 6 22.83 -2.21 6.07
N ASN A 7 23.23 -1.56 7.17
CA ASN A 7 24.48 -1.93 7.86
C ASN A 7 24.46 -1.83 9.40
N HIS A 8 23.38 -1.40 10.03
CA HIS A 8 23.27 -1.32 11.48
C HIS A 8 21.85 -1.74 11.90
N GLY A 9 21.73 -2.37 13.06
CA GLY A 9 20.51 -3.02 13.54
C GLY A 9 19.24 -2.18 13.40
N TYR A 10 18.09 -2.88 13.44
CA TYR A 10 16.79 -2.27 13.69
C TYR A 10 16.96 -1.19 14.75
N TYR A 11 16.31 -0.06 14.53
CA TYR A 11 16.36 1.08 15.41
C TYR A 11 17.70 1.84 15.41
N ARG A 12 17.66 3.10 15.00
CA ARG A 12 18.42 4.10 15.76
C ARG A 12 17.70 4.29 17.11
N ASN A 13 17.87 3.31 18.00
CA ASN A 13 17.20 3.16 19.31
C ASN A 13 15.68 3.05 19.25
N GLY A 14 15.10 2.09 19.98
CA GLY A 14 13.65 1.89 20.11
C GLY A 14 12.88 3.21 20.15
N ARG A 15 12.23 3.60 19.04
CA ARG A 15 11.36 4.78 19.07
C ARG A 15 10.33 4.50 20.15
N PRO A 16 10.32 5.27 21.26
CA PRO A 16 9.45 4.93 22.37
C PRO A 16 8.01 4.99 21.89
N PHE A 17 7.13 4.17 22.46
CA PHE A 17 5.68 4.33 22.34
C PHE A 17 5.22 5.80 22.53
N ALA A 18 5.94 6.57 23.36
CA ALA A 18 5.75 8.00 23.55
C ALA A 18 5.94 8.84 22.28
N ALA A 19 6.83 8.47 21.35
CA ALA A 19 7.04 9.18 20.09
C ALA A 19 5.81 9.08 19.17
N ASP A 20 5.19 7.89 19.09
CA ASP A 20 3.99 7.68 18.28
C ASP A 20 2.80 8.45 18.86
N LYS A 21 2.60 8.42 20.19
CA LYS A 21 1.58 9.22 20.86
C LYS A 21 1.77 10.72 20.65
N ARG A 22 3.02 11.21 20.61
CA ARG A 22 3.34 12.61 20.32
C ARG A 22 2.96 12.98 18.88
N LEU A 23 3.23 12.10 17.91
CA LEU A 23 2.84 12.32 16.51
C LEU A 23 1.32 12.37 16.33
N VAL A 24 0.59 11.43 16.94
CA VAL A 24 -0.88 11.45 16.94
C VAL A 24 -1.41 12.73 17.59
N SER A 25 -0.82 13.15 18.71
CA SER A 25 -1.21 14.39 19.39
C SER A 25 -0.84 15.65 18.61
N ALA A 26 0.16 15.58 17.73
CA ALA A 26 0.53 16.66 16.83
C ALA A 26 -0.41 16.77 15.60
N GLY A 27 -1.25 15.77 15.36
CA GLY A 27 -2.26 15.79 14.28
C GLY A 27 -2.14 14.67 13.25
N VAL A 28 -1.33 13.64 13.47
CA VAL A 28 -1.31 12.45 12.59
C VAL A 28 -2.60 11.66 12.75
N THR A 29 -3.31 11.44 11.64
CA THR A 29 -4.60 10.73 11.58
C THR A 29 -4.48 9.30 11.01
N ILE A 30 -3.37 8.97 10.35
CA ILE A 30 -3.09 7.62 9.83
C ILE A 30 -1.64 7.24 10.19
N LEU A 31 -1.47 6.10 10.87
CA LEU A 31 -0.17 5.49 11.14
C LEU A 31 0.08 4.37 10.13
N ARG A 32 1.08 4.56 9.28
CA ARG A 32 1.42 3.64 8.18
C ARG A 32 2.54 2.67 8.54
N ILE A 33 2.33 1.41 8.15
CA ILE A 33 3.32 0.33 8.13
C ILE A 33 3.63 0.00 6.67
N ASN A 34 4.92 -0.05 6.31
CA ASN A 34 5.35 -0.49 4.99
C ASN A 34 5.65 -2.00 4.99
N GLY A 35 4.77 -2.80 4.37
CA GLY A 35 4.90 -4.26 4.30
C GLY A 35 6.13 -4.73 3.52
N ALA A 36 6.77 -3.86 2.73
CA ALA A 36 8.01 -4.20 2.02
C ALA A 36 9.19 -4.43 2.97
N HIS A 37 9.07 -3.95 4.21
CA HIS A 37 10.13 -3.99 5.21
C HIS A 37 9.74 -4.69 6.51
N ALA A 38 8.47 -5.10 6.66
CA ALA A 38 7.98 -5.78 7.86
C ALA A 38 7.61 -7.22 7.52
N ALA A 39 8.28 -8.20 8.15
CA ALA A 39 7.83 -9.59 8.04
C ALA A 39 6.42 -9.75 8.64
N PRO A 40 5.61 -10.72 8.21
CA PRO A 40 4.22 -10.86 8.69
C PRO A 40 4.08 -10.83 10.23
N GLN A 41 4.94 -11.56 10.95
CA GLN A 41 4.93 -11.62 12.41
C GLN A 41 5.36 -10.28 13.07
N GLU A 42 6.33 -9.59 12.46
CA GLU A 42 6.75 -8.26 12.89
C GLU A 42 5.63 -7.23 12.64
N ALA A 43 4.94 -7.34 11.50
CA ALA A 43 3.81 -6.50 11.14
C ALA A 43 2.67 -6.65 12.15
N ALA A 44 2.33 -7.87 12.55
CA ALA A 44 1.31 -8.13 13.57
C ALA A 44 1.63 -7.40 14.90
N SER A 45 2.85 -7.60 15.40
CA SER A 45 3.33 -6.95 16.63
C SER A 45 3.35 -5.42 16.53
N LEU A 46 3.67 -4.89 15.34
CA LEU A 46 3.69 -3.46 15.07
C LEU A 46 2.28 -2.87 15.01
N ILE A 47 1.32 -3.55 14.38
CA ILE A 47 -0.09 -3.14 14.30
C ILE A 47 -0.66 -2.96 15.71
N GLU A 48 -0.50 -3.95 16.58
CA GLU A 48 -1.02 -3.89 17.95
C GLU A 48 -0.39 -2.76 18.77
N ARG A 49 0.92 -2.54 18.59
CA ARG A 49 1.61 -1.42 19.25
C ARG A 49 1.09 -0.08 18.76
N LEU A 50 0.99 0.12 17.45
CA LEU A 50 0.52 1.38 16.87
C LEU A 50 -0.95 1.64 17.21
N ARG A 51 -1.79 0.60 17.25
CA ARG A 51 -3.19 0.70 17.69
C ARG A 51 -3.31 1.25 19.11
N ARG A 52 -2.44 0.81 20.03
CA ARG A 52 -2.36 1.38 21.39
C ARG A 52 -1.91 2.86 21.41
N SER A 53 -1.03 3.26 20.48
CA SER A 53 -0.57 4.65 20.35
C SER A 53 -1.65 5.56 19.74
N ALA A 54 -2.34 5.05 18.74
CA ALA A 54 -3.41 5.72 18.01
C ALA A 54 -4.63 5.98 18.91
N GLY A 55 -5.04 4.98 19.69
CA GLY A 55 -6.35 4.99 20.32
C GLY A 55 -7.44 5.17 19.26
N GLU A 56 -8.40 6.06 19.52
CA GLU A 56 -9.46 6.41 18.55
C GLU A 56 -9.09 7.60 17.65
N ARG A 57 -7.91 8.20 17.82
CA ARG A 57 -7.51 9.44 17.14
C ARG A 57 -6.84 9.22 15.79
N ALA A 58 -6.38 8.00 15.50
CA ALA A 58 -5.73 7.66 14.25
C ALA A 58 -6.08 6.25 13.80
N ARG A 59 -6.02 6.02 12.49
CA ARG A 59 -6.22 4.72 11.84
C ARG A 59 -4.87 4.07 11.56
N ILE A 60 -4.83 2.75 11.47
CA ILE A 60 -3.66 1.99 11.05
C ILE A 60 -3.78 1.62 9.59
N MET A 61 -2.73 1.91 8.81
CA MET A 61 -2.62 1.51 7.42
C MET A 61 -1.45 0.55 7.23
N VAL A 62 -1.66 -0.54 6.49
CA VAL A 62 -0.59 -1.44 6.04
C VAL A 62 -0.50 -1.39 4.52
N ASP A 63 0.67 -1.04 4.00
CA ASP A 63 0.95 -1.12 2.57
C ASP A 63 1.40 -2.53 2.20
N LEU A 64 0.69 -3.14 1.25
CA LEU A 64 1.13 -4.34 0.56
C LEU A 64 2.12 -3.97 -0.56
N PRO A 65 3.31 -4.60 -0.62
CA PRO A 65 4.29 -4.41 -1.69
C PRO A 65 3.85 -4.88 -3.07
N THR A 66 3.01 -5.92 -3.10
CA THR A 66 2.40 -6.53 -4.29
C THR A 66 3.44 -6.98 -5.31
N ASN A 67 3.16 -6.74 -6.59
CA ASN A 67 3.89 -7.17 -7.77
C ASN A 67 5.17 -6.40 -8.06
N LYS A 68 5.60 -5.48 -7.18
CA LYS A 68 6.86 -4.76 -7.39
C LYS A 68 8.04 -5.72 -7.34
N VAL A 69 8.67 -5.93 -8.50
CA VAL A 69 9.88 -6.74 -8.63
C VAL A 69 11.04 -6.03 -7.93
N ARG A 70 11.76 -6.77 -7.10
CA ARG A 70 12.87 -6.27 -6.29
C ARG A 70 14.03 -7.23 -6.31
N VAL A 71 15.21 -6.65 -6.20
CA VAL A 71 16.43 -7.40 -5.89
C VAL A 71 16.38 -7.78 -4.41
N THR A 72 16.68 -9.04 -4.12
CA THR A 72 16.72 -9.60 -2.77
C THR A 72 18.03 -10.36 -2.58
N ASN A 73 18.34 -10.73 -1.33
CA ASN A 73 19.46 -11.61 -1.01
C ASN A 73 20.85 -11.14 -1.51
N LEU A 74 21.03 -9.82 -1.70
CA LEU A 74 22.36 -9.25 -1.91
C LEU A 74 23.10 -9.12 -0.57
N SER A 75 24.27 -9.76 -0.48
CA SER A 75 25.17 -9.70 0.68
C SER A 75 25.87 -8.35 0.80
N ALA A 76 26.18 -7.73 -0.34
CA ALA A 76 26.75 -6.40 -0.43
C ALA A 76 26.11 -5.63 -1.60
N PRO A 77 26.09 -4.29 -1.53
CA PRO A 77 25.74 -3.45 -2.68
C PRO A 77 26.65 -3.75 -3.87
N ILE A 78 26.08 -3.74 -5.06
CA ILE A 78 26.84 -3.85 -6.31
C ILE A 78 27.16 -2.44 -6.78
N LEU A 79 28.44 -2.16 -7.00
CA LEU A 79 28.91 -0.92 -7.60
C LEU A 79 29.19 -1.20 -9.07
N PHE A 80 28.78 -0.27 -9.91
CA PHE A 80 28.95 -0.35 -11.35
C PHE A 80 29.82 0.79 -11.82
N GLU A 81 30.77 0.49 -12.68
CA GLU A 81 31.44 1.45 -13.55
C GLU A 81 30.83 1.40 -14.97
N PRO A 82 31.00 2.45 -15.79
CA PRO A 82 30.53 2.44 -17.17
C PRO A 82 31.06 1.24 -17.96
N GLY A 83 30.16 0.44 -18.53
CA GLY A 83 30.50 -0.74 -19.32
C GLY A 83 30.53 -2.06 -18.54
N ASP A 84 30.52 -2.01 -17.20
CA ASP A 84 30.49 -3.20 -16.36
C ASP A 84 29.23 -4.04 -16.60
N THR A 85 29.40 -5.35 -16.54
CA THR A 85 28.32 -6.33 -16.56
C THR A 85 28.16 -6.98 -15.20
N PHE A 86 26.92 -7.22 -14.79
CA PHE A 86 26.62 -8.03 -13.60
C PHE A 86 25.48 -9.00 -13.84
N VAL A 87 25.43 -10.04 -13.03
CA VAL A 87 24.41 -11.08 -13.11
C VAL A 87 23.59 -11.10 -11.83
N LEU A 88 22.26 -11.00 -11.97
CA LEU A 88 21.33 -11.40 -10.90
C LEU A 88 20.84 -12.81 -11.18
N ASN A 89 21.05 -13.69 -10.21
CA ASN A 89 20.41 -15.00 -10.22
C ASN A 89 18.93 -14.87 -9.82
N SER A 90 18.10 -15.81 -10.26
CA SER A 90 16.67 -15.85 -9.96
C SER A 90 16.38 -15.87 -8.45
N ALA A 91 17.26 -16.49 -7.65
CA ALA A 91 17.21 -16.50 -6.19
C ALA A 91 17.49 -15.14 -5.52
N GLN A 92 18.04 -14.17 -6.28
CA GLN A 92 18.28 -12.79 -5.85
C GLN A 92 17.15 -11.86 -6.30
N LEU A 93 15.99 -12.42 -6.66
CA LEU A 93 14.78 -11.69 -7.01
C LEU A 93 13.64 -12.16 -6.10
N ASN A 94 12.76 -11.25 -5.70
CA ASN A 94 11.52 -11.62 -5.03
C ASN A 94 10.52 -12.33 -5.98
N TYR A 95 10.79 -12.31 -7.29
CA TYR A 95 10.02 -13.00 -8.31
C TYR A 95 10.96 -13.76 -9.28
N PRO A 96 11.39 -14.98 -8.93
CA PRO A 96 12.35 -15.76 -9.74
C PRO A 96 11.89 -16.01 -11.18
N ALA A 97 10.58 -16.09 -11.42
CA ALA A 97 10.00 -16.29 -12.75
C ALA A 97 10.23 -15.10 -13.71
N LEU A 98 10.76 -13.97 -13.22
CA LEU A 98 11.15 -12.82 -14.04
C LEU A 98 12.07 -13.21 -15.20
N CYS A 99 12.98 -14.17 -15.00
CA CYS A 99 13.90 -14.65 -16.03
C CYS A 99 13.19 -15.18 -17.29
N LYS A 100 11.91 -15.58 -17.19
CA LYS A 100 11.10 -16.05 -18.34
C LYS A 100 10.39 -14.93 -19.08
N LEU A 101 10.30 -13.74 -18.47
CA LEU A 101 9.56 -12.59 -18.99
C LEU A 101 10.46 -11.54 -19.63
N VAL A 102 11.70 -11.46 -19.16
CA VAL A 102 12.71 -10.49 -19.60
C VAL A 102 13.44 -11.00 -20.84
N ARG A 103 13.90 -10.09 -21.70
CA ARG A 103 14.62 -10.39 -22.94
C ARG A 103 15.86 -9.50 -23.07
N ALA A 104 16.85 -9.98 -23.81
CA ALA A 104 18.01 -9.16 -24.16
C ALA A 104 17.55 -7.88 -24.88
N GLY A 105 18.14 -6.75 -24.51
CA GLY A 105 17.79 -5.42 -24.98
C GLY A 105 16.77 -4.67 -24.12
N ASP A 106 16.09 -5.33 -23.18
CA ASP A 106 15.18 -4.65 -22.24
C ASP A 106 15.93 -3.59 -21.43
N GLU A 107 15.29 -2.43 -21.26
CA GLU A 107 15.78 -1.36 -20.39
C GLU A 107 15.13 -1.45 -19.02
N VAL A 108 15.94 -1.30 -17.99
CA VAL A 108 15.54 -1.38 -16.59
C VAL A 108 15.97 -0.13 -15.87
N ILE A 109 15.02 0.49 -15.21
CA ILE A 109 15.18 1.68 -14.38
C ILE A 109 15.31 1.21 -12.94
N ILE A 110 16.32 1.71 -12.23
CA ILE A 110 16.53 1.45 -10.80
C ILE A 110 16.66 2.79 -10.06
N ASN A 111 16.77 2.71 -8.73
CA ASN A 111 17.00 3.88 -7.86
C ASN A 111 16.01 5.04 -8.11
N ASN A 112 14.72 4.71 -8.25
CA ASN A 112 13.64 5.68 -8.43
C ASN A 112 13.80 6.58 -9.68
N GLY A 113 14.26 6.03 -10.79
CA GLY A 113 14.36 6.79 -12.04
C GLY A 113 15.75 7.35 -12.35
N ILE A 114 16.70 7.21 -11.42
CA ILE A 114 18.04 7.82 -11.55
C ILE A 114 18.92 7.04 -12.51
N ASP A 115 18.99 5.72 -12.34
CA ASP A 115 19.93 4.87 -13.09
C ASP A 115 19.21 3.96 -14.07
N ARG A 116 19.88 3.69 -15.19
CA ARG A 116 19.38 2.81 -16.26
C ARG A 116 20.36 1.69 -16.54
N LEU A 117 19.82 0.48 -16.54
CA LEU A 117 20.50 -0.75 -16.93
C LEU A 117 19.91 -1.26 -18.24
N ARG A 118 20.71 -1.98 -19.02
CA ARG A 118 20.27 -2.74 -20.18
C ARG A 118 20.52 -4.21 -19.95
N VAL A 119 19.52 -5.04 -20.22
CA VAL A 119 19.68 -6.50 -20.21
C VAL A 119 20.52 -6.91 -21.41
N THR A 120 21.66 -7.54 -21.17
CA THR A 120 22.57 -8.02 -22.22
C THR A 120 22.31 -9.48 -22.55
N ARG A 121 22.01 -10.30 -21.53
CA ARG A 121 21.74 -11.73 -21.68
C ARG A 121 20.72 -12.22 -20.67
N VAL A 122 19.91 -13.19 -21.07
CA VAL A 122 18.95 -13.88 -20.20
C VAL A 122 19.13 -15.38 -20.34
N ASN A 123 19.27 -16.07 -19.22
CA ASN A 123 19.22 -17.52 -19.11
C ASN A 123 18.06 -17.90 -18.16
N PRO A 124 17.64 -19.17 -18.09
CA PRO A 124 16.50 -19.59 -17.25
C PRO A 124 16.58 -19.17 -15.78
N ASP A 125 17.80 -19.08 -15.22
CA ASP A 125 18.03 -18.82 -13.79
C ASP A 125 18.80 -17.51 -13.53
N ALA A 126 19.07 -16.71 -14.56
CA ALA A 126 19.91 -15.53 -14.41
C ALA A 126 19.65 -14.45 -15.47
N ILE A 127 19.78 -13.19 -15.07
CA ILE A 127 19.70 -12.02 -15.95
C ILE A 127 21.00 -11.24 -15.83
N GLU A 128 21.66 -11.02 -16.96
CA GLU A 128 22.84 -10.17 -17.06
C GLU A 128 22.42 -8.76 -17.49
N PHE A 129 22.97 -7.77 -16.81
CA PHE A 129 22.76 -6.37 -17.13
C PHE A 129 24.08 -5.64 -17.31
N GLN A 130 24.03 -4.56 -18.07
CA GLN A 130 25.10 -3.59 -18.24
C GLN A 130 24.59 -2.18 -17.97
N THR A 131 25.44 -1.32 -17.41
CA THR A 131 25.15 0.12 -17.27
C THR A 131 25.99 0.96 -18.23
N LYS A 132 25.47 2.14 -18.60
CA LYS A 132 26.23 3.17 -19.33
C LYS A 132 26.94 4.15 -18.40
N PHE A 133 26.53 4.24 -17.14
CA PHE A 133 27.02 5.20 -16.16
C PHE A 133 27.34 4.51 -14.85
N ALA A 134 28.24 5.10 -14.08
CA ALA A 134 28.50 4.59 -12.74
C ALA A 134 27.23 4.63 -11.90
N CYS A 135 26.87 3.53 -11.26
CA CYS A 135 25.69 3.44 -10.40
C CYS A 135 25.88 2.44 -9.27
N ARG A 136 24.94 2.39 -8.33
CA ARG A 136 24.96 1.48 -7.19
C ARG A 136 23.62 0.77 -7.02
N LEU A 137 23.63 -0.54 -6.86
CA LEU A 137 22.44 -1.34 -6.60
C LEU A 137 22.52 -1.94 -5.19
N ASP A 138 21.67 -1.45 -4.29
CA ASP A 138 21.51 -2.05 -2.96
C ASP A 138 20.50 -3.22 -2.98
N ASN A 139 20.51 -4.00 -1.89
CA ASN A 139 19.45 -4.97 -1.62
C ASN A 139 18.07 -4.28 -1.47
N ASN A 140 16.99 -4.99 -1.80
CA ASN A 140 15.59 -4.53 -1.79
C ASN A 140 15.23 -3.39 -2.77
N ARG A 141 16.13 -3.04 -3.69
CA ARG A 141 15.84 -2.05 -4.74
C ARG A 141 14.85 -2.61 -5.77
N GLY A 142 13.91 -1.77 -6.18
CA GLY A 142 12.93 -2.12 -7.21
C GLY A 142 13.55 -2.11 -8.61
N LEU A 143 13.10 -3.04 -9.45
CA LEU A 143 13.45 -3.11 -10.87
C LEU A 143 12.22 -2.68 -11.67
N ILE A 144 12.32 -1.57 -12.39
CA ILE A 144 11.23 -1.04 -13.22
C ILE A 144 11.59 -1.28 -14.68
N PHE A 145 10.86 -2.14 -15.38
CA PHE A 145 11.11 -2.42 -16.78
C PHE A 145 10.38 -1.41 -17.66
N VAL A 146 11.09 -0.80 -18.62
CA VAL A 146 10.49 0.17 -19.56
C VAL A 146 9.48 -0.52 -20.48
N ARG A 147 9.80 -1.75 -20.90
CA ARG A 147 8.84 -2.62 -21.58
C ARG A 147 7.90 -3.21 -20.54
N ASP A 148 6.62 -3.28 -20.87
CA ASP A 148 5.67 -4.00 -20.02
C ASP A 148 6.02 -5.50 -20.00
N ILE A 149 6.40 -5.98 -18.82
CA ILE A 149 6.71 -7.40 -18.55
C ILE A 149 5.50 -8.14 -17.96
N HIS A 150 4.41 -7.44 -17.68
CA HIS A 150 3.25 -7.99 -17.00
C HIS A 150 2.29 -8.65 -17.99
N THR A 151 2.68 -9.82 -18.49
CA THR A 151 1.83 -10.65 -19.36
C THR A 151 0.64 -11.24 -18.58
N PRO A 152 -0.42 -11.73 -19.27
CA PRO A 152 -1.46 -12.53 -18.62
C PRO A 152 -0.85 -13.62 -17.74
N GLY A 153 -1.33 -13.73 -16.50
CA GLY A 153 -0.79 -14.64 -15.49
C GLY A 153 0.33 -14.07 -14.61
N PHE A 154 0.80 -12.85 -14.84
CA PHE A 154 1.69 -12.17 -13.89
C PHE A 154 0.92 -11.91 -12.58
N PRO A 155 1.36 -12.46 -11.43
CA PRO A 155 0.60 -12.38 -10.19
C PRO A 155 0.63 -10.96 -9.61
N PHE A 156 -0.51 -10.50 -9.09
CA PHE A 156 -0.58 -9.23 -8.37
C PHE A 156 0.03 -9.33 -6.97
N PHE A 157 -0.15 -10.46 -6.30
CA PHE A 157 0.41 -10.74 -4.98
C PHE A 157 1.51 -11.79 -5.08
N PHE A 158 2.65 -11.53 -4.48
CA PHE A 158 3.66 -12.55 -4.23
C PHE A 158 3.39 -13.26 -2.90
N GLN A 159 4.13 -14.34 -2.63
CA GLN A 159 3.90 -15.20 -1.46
C GLN A 159 3.88 -14.40 -0.14
N ARG A 160 4.82 -13.46 0.02
CA ARG A 160 4.89 -12.59 1.20
C ARG A 160 3.66 -11.68 1.35
N ASP A 161 3.07 -11.23 0.25
CA ASP A 161 1.86 -10.40 0.31
C ASP A 161 0.68 -11.23 0.82
N LEU A 162 0.57 -12.50 0.41
CA LEU A 162 -0.48 -13.40 0.88
C LEU A 162 -0.40 -13.60 2.40
N GLU A 163 0.81 -13.80 2.94
CA GLU A 163 1.03 -13.91 4.39
C GLU A 163 0.71 -12.60 5.14
N LEU A 164 1.03 -11.45 4.54
CA LEU A 164 0.65 -10.15 5.11
C LEU A 164 -0.86 -9.92 5.07
N ILE A 165 -1.55 -10.39 4.04
CA ILE A 165 -3.01 -10.32 3.92
C ILE A 165 -3.69 -11.11 5.06
N GLU A 166 -3.18 -12.28 5.42
CA GLU A 166 -3.68 -13.06 6.56
C GLU A 166 -3.61 -12.22 7.86
N VAL A 167 -2.46 -11.62 8.14
CA VAL A 167 -2.27 -10.73 9.31
C VAL A 167 -3.22 -9.52 9.28
N ILE A 168 -3.37 -8.89 8.11
CA ILE A 168 -4.27 -7.74 7.90
C ILE A 168 -5.72 -8.10 8.22
N ASN A 169 -6.17 -9.26 7.74
CA ASN A 169 -7.52 -9.76 7.95
C ASN A 169 -7.74 -10.14 9.42
N ASP A 170 -6.82 -10.90 10.02
CA ASP A 170 -6.91 -11.38 11.40
C ASP A 170 -6.96 -10.22 12.40
N LEU A 171 -6.16 -9.17 12.16
CA LEU A 171 -6.11 -8.00 13.02
C LEU A 171 -7.11 -6.91 12.64
N ASN A 172 -7.91 -7.10 11.58
CA ASN A 172 -8.87 -6.14 11.05
C ASN A 172 -8.26 -4.72 10.95
N VAL A 173 -7.23 -4.59 10.11
CA VAL A 173 -6.53 -3.31 9.88
C VAL A 173 -7.49 -2.29 9.24
N ASP A 174 -7.34 -1.01 9.61
CA ASP A 174 -8.29 0.03 9.20
C ASP A 174 -8.19 0.40 7.71
N LEU A 175 -6.97 0.36 7.15
CA LEU A 175 -6.65 0.71 5.76
C LEU A 175 -5.59 -0.22 5.17
N VAL A 176 -5.74 -0.57 3.90
CA VAL A 176 -4.81 -1.43 3.16
C VAL A 176 -4.36 -0.73 1.89
N GLY A 177 -3.09 -0.35 1.83
CA GLY A 177 -2.49 0.25 0.64
C GLY A 177 -2.11 -0.82 -0.39
N LEU A 178 -2.63 -0.72 -1.59
CA LEU A 178 -2.28 -1.62 -2.70
C LEU A 178 -1.25 -0.95 -3.60
N SER A 179 0.03 -1.31 -3.42
CA SER A 179 1.12 -0.79 -4.26
C SER A 179 1.02 -1.34 -5.69
N TYR A 180 1.63 -0.61 -6.63
CA TYR A 180 1.86 -1.02 -8.01
C TYR A 180 0.61 -1.59 -8.71
N LEU A 181 -0.55 -0.98 -8.43
CA LEU A 181 -1.78 -1.27 -9.13
C LEU A 181 -1.61 -0.97 -10.64
N ARG A 182 -2.18 -1.81 -11.50
CA ARG A 182 -2.12 -1.62 -12.96
C ARG A 182 -3.50 -1.73 -13.62
N TYR A 183 -4.25 -2.77 -13.27
CA TYR A 183 -5.47 -3.18 -13.98
C TYR A 183 -6.64 -3.41 -13.01
N GLU A 184 -7.88 -3.45 -13.54
CA GLU A 184 -9.06 -3.77 -12.74
C GLU A 184 -8.94 -5.18 -12.12
N SER A 185 -8.32 -6.12 -12.83
CA SER A 185 -8.07 -7.48 -12.32
C SER A 185 -7.18 -7.51 -11.07
N ASP A 186 -6.30 -6.52 -10.88
CA ASP A 186 -5.53 -6.37 -9.64
C ASP A 186 -6.45 -5.98 -8.47
N LYS A 187 -7.46 -5.12 -8.72
CA LYS A 187 -8.49 -4.76 -7.73
C LYS A 187 -9.37 -5.95 -7.39
N GLU A 188 -9.84 -6.69 -8.40
CA GLU A 188 -10.62 -7.92 -8.22
C GLU A 188 -9.85 -8.95 -7.37
N ALA A 189 -8.56 -9.15 -7.66
CA ALA A 189 -7.71 -10.05 -6.89
C ALA A 189 -7.60 -9.64 -5.41
N ALA A 190 -7.57 -8.34 -5.14
CA ALA A 190 -7.56 -7.79 -3.77
C ALA A 190 -8.92 -7.98 -3.08
N LEU A 191 -10.03 -7.68 -3.77
CA LEU A 191 -11.40 -7.84 -3.25
C LEU A 191 -11.73 -9.29 -2.90
N GLN A 192 -11.14 -10.27 -3.57
CA GLN A 192 -11.27 -11.69 -3.24
C GLN A 192 -10.55 -12.10 -1.95
N ARG A 193 -9.57 -11.31 -1.48
CA ARG A 193 -8.65 -11.70 -0.40
C ARG A 193 -8.74 -10.80 0.83
N ILE A 194 -9.07 -9.52 0.67
CA ILE A 194 -9.21 -8.56 1.76
C ILE A 194 -10.66 -8.59 2.26
N THR A 195 -10.84 -8.95 3.52
CA THR A 195 -12.18 -9.14 4.12
C THR A 195 -12.98 -7.84 4.26
N ASN A 196 -12.29 -6.69 4.39
CA ASN A 196 -12.90 -5.37 4.45
C ASN A 196 -12.57 -4.55 3.19
N PRO A 197 -13.36 -4.63 2.11
CA PRO A 197 -13.05 -3.97 0.84
C PRO A 197 -13.05 -2.42 0.94
N HIS A 198 -13.78 -1.84 1.89
CA HIS A 198 -13.79 -0.38 2.11
C HIS A 198 -12.49 0.16 2.71
N SER A 199 -11.61 -0.72 3.19
CA SER A 199 -10.28 -0.37 3.71
C SER A 199 -9.26 -0.10 2.59
N LEU A 200 -9.55 -0.48 1.35
CA LEU A 200 -8.59 -0.40 0.26
C LEU A 200 -8.24 1.06 -0.10
N VAL A 201 -6.95 1.30 -0.28
CA VAL A 201 -6.37 2.51 -0.84
C VAL A 201 -5.52 2.12 -2.04
N TYR A 202 -5.97 2.51 -3.23
CA TYR A 202 -5.33 2.15 -4.50
C TYR A 202 -4.16 3.09 -4.78
N LYS A 203 -2.94 2.57 -4.86
CA LYS A 203 -1.77 3.41 -5.09
C LYS A 203 -1.53 3.60 -6.58
N ILE A 204 -1.51 4.85 -7.02
CA ILE A 204 -1.25 5.23 -8.41
C ILE A 204 0.24 5.49 -8.55
N GLU A 205 0.96 4.45 -8.98
CA GLU A 205 2.42 4.41 -9.02
C GLU A 205 2.95 4.00 -10.40
N THR A 206 2.14 3.29 -11.19
CA THR A 206 2.54 2.72 -12.48
C THR A 206 2.07 3.58 -13.65
N ARG A 207 2.82 3.54 -14.76
CA ARG A 207 2.38 4.17 -16.01
C ARG A 207 1.04 3.61 -16.48
N VAL A 208 0.80 2.32 -16.27
CA VAL A 208 -0.44 1.63 -16.66
C VAL A 208 -1.64 2.19 -15.90
N ALA A 209 -1.56 2.27 -14.56
CA ALA A 209 -2.64 2.85 -13.76
C ALA A 209 -2.86 4.33 -14.08
N PHE A 210 -1.79 5.10 -14.35
CA PHE A 210 -1.92 6.49 -14.78
C PHE A 210 -2.67 6.64 -16.12
N ASN A 211 -2.39 5.77 -17.08
CA ASN A 211 -3.05 5.82 -18.39
C ASN A 211 -4.52 5.40 -18.28
N ASN A 212 -4.81 4.38 -17.47
CA ASN A 212 -6.15 3.81 -17.29
C ASN A 212 -6.96 4.46 -16.16
N PHE A 213 -6.44 5.52 -15.52
CA PHE A 213 -6.99 6.06 -14.28
C PHE A 213 -8.50 6.35 -14.35
N ASP A 214 -8.95 6.91 -15.47
CA ASP A 214 -10.35 7.33 -15.68
C ASP A 214 -11.34 6.15 -15.60
N THR A 215 -10.92 4.93 -15.94
CA THR A 215 -11.75 3.72 -15.88
C THR A 215 -11.42 2.83 -14.69
N LEU A 216 -10.18 2.88 -14.19
CA LEU A 216 -9.68 2.04 -13.11
C LEU A 216 -10.25 2.41 -11.74
N ILE A 217 -10.52 3.70 -11.51
CA ILE A 217 -10.98 4.21 -10.22
C ILE A 217 -12.46 4.60 -10.30
N GLN A 218 -13.20 4.23 -9.27
CA GLN A 218 -14.64 4.40 -9.17
C GLN A 218 -15.03 5.33 -8.02
N PRO A 219 -16.21 5.99 -8.08
CA PRO A 219 -16.68 6.86 -7.00
C PRO A 219 -16.69 6.18 -5.63
N GLY A 220 -16.24 6.91 -4.60
CA GLY A 220 -16.18 6.41 -3.21
C GLY A 220 -14.93 5.59 -2.86
N GLU A 221 -14.06 5.32 -3.83
CA GLU A 221 -12.75 4.72 -3.60
C GLU A 221 -11.74 5.73 -3.01
N LYS A 222 -10.61 5.22 -2.52
CA LYS A 222 -9.49 6.01 -2.00
C LYS A 222 -8.28 5.73 -2.86
N ILE A 223 -7.58 6.78 -3.26
CA ILE A 223 -6.31 6.66 -3.99
C ILE A 223 -5.17 7.30 -3.23
N LEU A 224 -3.97 6.78 -3.43
CA LEU A 224 -2.74 7.44 -3.01
C LEU A 224 -1.82 7.59 -4.22
N ILE A 225 -1.52 8.82 -4.60
CA ILE A 225 -0.61 9.12 -5.71
C ILE A 225 0.81 9.16 -5.13
N ASP A 226 1.62 8.13 -5.42
CA ASP A 226 3.03 8.11 -5.01
C ASP A 226 3.89 8.74 -6.11
N ARG A 227 4.29 9.98 -5.86
CA ARG A 227 5.03 10.78 -6.86
C ARG A 227 6.41 10.22 -7.12
N GLY A 228 7.03 9.55 -6.14
CA GLY A 228 8.37 9.00 -6.29
C GLY A 228 8.40 7.81 -7.23
N ASP A 229 7.54 6.82 -6.98
CA ASP A 229 7.44 5.64 -7.84
C ASP A 229 6.86 6.01 -9.21
N LEU A 230 5.84 6.88 -9.27
CA LEU A 230 5.30 7.37 -10.54
C LEU A 230 6.35 8.13 -11.36
N ALA A 231 7.25 8.90 -10.73
CA ALA A 231 8.33 9.59 -11.44
C ALA A 231 9.29 8.62 -12.14
N GLY A 232 9.57 7.47 -11.53
CA GLY A 232 10.36 6.41 -12.15
C GLY A 232 9.70 5.83 -13.40
N GLU A 233 8.37 5.78 -13.41
CA GLU A 233 7.54 5.18 -14.46
C GLU A 233 7.24 6.13 -15.62
N ILE A 234 6.91 7.40 -15.36
CA ILE A 234 6.54 8.38 -16.40
C ILE A 234 7.58 9.47 -16.62
N GLY A 235 8.64 9.51 -15.82
CA GLY A 235 9.68 10.53 -15.87
C GLY A 235 9.33 11.78 -15.05
N LEU A 236 10.35 12.39 -14.44
CA LEU A 236 10.18 13.51 -13.50
C LEU A 236 9.47 14.73 -14.11
N LEU A 237 9.76 15.06 -15.38
CA LEU A 237 9.14 16.19 -16.09
C LEU A 237 7.63 16.07 -16.25
N HIS A 238 7.08 14.84 -16.20
CA HIS A 238 5.66 14.61 -16.38
C HIS A 238 4.88 14.69 -15.06
N ILE A 239 5.55 14.67 -13.91
CA ILE A 239 4.91 14.58 -12.60
C ILE A 239 4.00 15.77 -12.27
N PRO A 240 4.38 17.04 -12.52
CA PRO A 240 3.50 18.17 -12.23
C PRO A 240 2.15 18.04 -12.95
N ARG A 241 2.19 17.72 -14.25
CA ARG A 241 0.98 17.51 -15.06
C ARG A 241 0.19 16.28 -14.63
N ALA A 242 0.88 15.18 -14.28
CA ALA A 242 0.24 13.94 -13.87
C ALA A 242 -0.52 14.10 -12.54
N GLN A 243 0.11 14.70 -11.53
CA GLN A 243 -0.49 14.99 -10.24
C GLN A 243 -1.78 15.81 -10.42
N ASP A 244 -1.70 16.91 -11.17
CA ASP A 244 -2.80 17.81 -11.43
C ASP A 244 -3.95 17.15 -12.21
N ARG A 245 -3.63 16.32 -13.22
CA ARG A 245 -4.63 15.49 -13.93
C ARG A 245 -5.34 14.52 -12.99
N LEU A 246 -4.58 13.77 -12.18
CA LEU A 246 -5.09 12.71 -11.30
C LEU A 246 -6.00 13.30 -10.21
N ILE A 247 -5.57 14.36 -9.54
CA ILE A 247 -6.37 15.05 -8.49
C ILE A 247 -7.69 15.54 -9.08
N ARG A 248 -7.65 16.26 -10.22
CA ARG A 248 -8.90 16.76 -10.83
C ARG A 248 -9.82 15.64 -11.27
N CYS A 249 -9.29 14.55 -11.80
CA CYS A 249 -10.12 13.42 -12.19
C CYS A 249 -10.78 12.76 -10.97
N ALA A 250 -10.00 12.48 -9.94
CA ALA A 250 -10.51 11.94 -8.68
C ALA A 250 -11.61 12.84 -8.07
N HIS A 251 -11.44 14.16 -8.08
CA HIS A 251 -12.47 15.08 -7.60
C HIS A 251 -13.76 15.03 -8.43
N ARG A 252 -13.66 14.93 -9.76
CA ARG A 252 -14.85 14.73 -10.62
C ARG A 252 -15.59 13.43 -10.28
N GLN A 253 -14.84 12.39 -9.92
CA GLN A 253 -15.38 11.08 -9.56
C GLN A 253 -15.78 10.96 -8.07
N ARG A 254 -15.53 11.99 -7.24
CA ARG A 254 -15.77 11.94 -5.77
C ARG A 254 -14.95 10.84 -5.09
N VAL A 255 -13.67 10.81 -5.41
CA VAL A 255 -12.67 9.88 -4.87
C VAL A 255 -11.80 10.63 -3.87
N ASP A 256 -11.50 9.98 -2.74
CA ASP A 256 -10.55 10.51 -1.75
C ASP A 256 -9.12 10.44 -2.28
N VAL A 257 -8.38 11.55 -2.21
CA VAL A 257 -7.03 11.65 -2.78
C VAL A 257 -5.99 11.89 -1.71
N TYR A 258 -5.07 10.96 -1.56
CA TYR A 258 -3.87 11.13 -0.76
C TYR A 258 -2.67 11.35 -1.68
N LEU A 259 -1.72 12.19 -1.26
CA LEU A 259 -0.45 12.37 -1.94
C LEU A 259 0.70 11.90 -1.06
N ALA A 260 1.70 11.26 -1.66
CA ALA A 260 2.87 10.76 -0.96
C ALA A 260 4.18 11.27 -1.56
N THR A 261 5.21 11.21 -0.71
CA THR A 261 6.63 11.33 -1.06
C THR A 261 7.08 12.76 -1.39
N GLN A 262 8.22 13.19 -0.82
CA GLN A 262 8.94 14.43 -1.18
C GLN A 262 8.16 15.74 -1.03
N PHE A 263 7.31 15.88 0.00
CA PHE A 263 6.73 17.20 0.33
C PHE A 263 7.63 18.01 1.25
N LEU A 264 8.31 17.35 2.19
CA LEU A 264 9.18 17.97 3.18
C LEU A 264 10.49 17.16 3.28
N ALA A 265 11.02 16.71 2.15
CA ALA A 265 12.18 15.83 2.08
C ALA A 265 13.39 16.39 2.84
N THR A 266 13.61 17.71 2.80
CA THR A 266 14.72 18.34 3.53
C THR A 266 14.58 18.19 5.05
N MET A 267 13.36 18.00 5.55
CA MET A 267 13.08 17.83 6.96
C MET A 267 13.53 16.47 7.54
N GLU A 268 14.02 15.57 6.70
CA GLU A 268 14.77 14.41 7.18
C GLU A 268 16.03 14.84 7.96
N HIS A 269 16.64 15.96 7.55
CA HIS A 269 17.93 16.41 8.08
C HIS A 269 17.94 17.86 8.59
N ALA A 270 16.91 18.65 8.30
CA ALA A 270 16.76 20.04 8.74
C ALA A 270 15.46 20.27 9.54
N PRO A 271 15.44 21.17 10.54
CA PRO A 271 14.23 21.45 11.32
C PRO A 271 13.20 22.33 10.60
N ILE A 272 13.57 22.95 9.48
CA ILE A 272 12.77 23.90 8.72
C ILE A 272 12.82 23.51 7.24
N PRO A 273 11.67 23.47 6.53
CA PRO A 273 11.63 23.14 5.11
C PRO A 273 12.10 24.29 4.23
N GLN A 274 12.35 24.01 2.96
CA GLN A 274 12.65 25.01 1.96
C GLN A 274 11.37 25.75 1.50
N ILE A 275 11.52 26.96 0.97
CA ILE A 275 10.39 27.74 0.42
C ILE A 275 9.62 26.93 -0.64
N ALA A 276 10.35 26.26 -1.55
CA ALA A 276 9.74 25.45 -2.59
C ALA A 276 8.89 24.28 -2.04
N GLU A 277 9.30 23.68 -0.92
CA GLU A 277 8.55 22.61 -0.25
C GLU A 277 7.27 23.15 0.39
N VAL A 278 7.33 24.33 1.03
CA VAL A 278 6.16 25.00 1.60
C VAL A 278 5.17 25.42 0.51
N CYS A 279 5.65 25.97 -0.61
CA CYS A 279 4.80 26.31 -1.76
C CYS A 279 4.12 25.05 -2.32
N ALA A 280 4.88 23.98 -2.59
CA ALA A 280 4.32 22.74 -3.09
C ALA A 280 3.29 22.13 -2.13
N LEU A 281 3.54 22.19 -0.82
CA LEU A 281 2.62 21.76 0.23
C LEU A 281 1.33 22.59 0.26
N TYR A 282 1.46 23.92 0.18
CA TYR A 282 0.32 24.84 0.11
C TYR A 282 -0.57 24.54 -1.10
N ASP A 283 0.03 24.46 -2.29
CA ASP A 283 -0.69 24.27 -3.54
C ASP A 283 -1.52 22.98 -3.53
N VAL A 284 -0.96 21.87 -3.04
CA VAL A 284 -1.71 20.61 -3.01
C VAL A 284 -2.80 20.57 -1.95
N ILE A 285 -2.61 21.25 -0.82
CA ILE A 285 -3.66 21.35 0.21
C ILE A 285 -4.78 22.25 -0.31
N ASP A 286 -4.46 23.37 -0.97
CA ASP A 286 -5.45 24.27 -1.57
C ASP A 286 -6.28 23.60 -2.67
N LEU A 287 -5.70 22.62 -3.38
CA LEU A 287 -6.43 21.79 -4.34
C LEU A 287 -7.51 20.90 -3.67
N GLY A 288 -7.49 20.71 -2.36
CA GLY A 288 -8.53 19.98 -1.62
C GLY A 288 -8.31 18.47 -1.52
N ILE A 289 -7.06 18.02 -1.46
CA ILE A 289 -6.71 16.62 -1.21
C ILE A 289 -7.20 16.14 0.17
N SER A 290 -7.42 14.84 0.30
CA SER A 290 -7.86 14.20 1.56
C SER A 290 -6.73 14.01 2.57
N GLY A 291 -5.46 14.01 2.14
CA GLY A 291 -4.33 13.98 3.05
C GLY A 291 -2.95 13.86 2.41
N ILE A 292 -1.93 14.04 3.23
CA ILE A 292 -0.52 13.93 2.84
C ILE A 292 0.15 12.84 3.66
N GLN A 293 0.87 11.97 2.97
CA GLN A 293 1.72 10.96 3.57
C GLN A 293 3.16 11.48 3.67
N LEU A 294 3.68 11.53 4.90
CA LEU A 294 5.12 11.66 5.16
C LEU A 294 5.78 10.27 5.13
N SER A 295 6.86 10.14 4.37
CA SER A 295 7.63 8.92 4.21
C SER A 295 8.84 8.94 5.14
N GLU A 296 10.05 9.16 4.60
CA GLU A 296 11.33 9.19 5.33
C GLU A 296 11.37 10.23 6.46
N GLU A 297 10.67 11.36 6.29
CA GLU A 297 10.65 12.49 7.22
C GLU A 297 10.19 12.05 8.62
N THR A 298 9.14 11.22 8.66
CA THR A 298 8.66 10.63 9.90
C THR A 298 9.28 9.27 10.17
N ALA A 299 9.97 8.66 9.20
CA ALA A 299 10.51 7.31 9.33
C ALA A 299 11.81 7.21 10.09
N VAL A 300 12.76 7.97 9.57
CA VAL A 300 14.17 7.94 9.97
C VAL A 300 14.69 9.37 10.15
N GLY A 301 13.92 10.37 9.68
CA GLY A 301 14.22 11.78 9.82
C GLY A 301 14.40 12.24 11.27
N LYS A 302 15.22 13.28 11.41
CA LYS A 302 15.59 13.90 12.70
C LYS A 302 14.47 14.78 13.27
N PHE A 303 13.56 15.29 12.43
CA PHE A 303 12.55 16.29 12.81
C PHE A 303 11.11 15.86 12.48
N PRO A 304 10.66 14.67 12.95
CA PRO A 304 9.37 14.10 12.55
C PRO A 304 8.16 14.88 13.09
N LEU A 305 8.28 15.51 14.27
CA LEU A 305 7.17 16.28 14.87
C LEU A 305 7.03 17.64 14.21
N GLU A 306 8.15 18.26 13.88
CA GLU A 306 8.24 19.53 13.18
C GLU A 306 7.63 19.39 11.78
N ALA A 307 7.95 18.31 11.06
CA ALA A 307 7.34 18.04 9.75
C ALA A 307 5.81 17.94 9.80
N VAL A 308 5.27 17.23 10.80
CA VAL A 308 3.81 17.15 11.02
C VAL A 308 3.23 18.53 11.35
N ARG A 309 3.90 19.32 12.19
CA ARG A 309 3.43 20.67 12.55
C ARG A 309 3.38 21.59 11.34
N TRP A 310 4.37 21.56 10.46
CA TRP A 310 4.37 22.34 9.21
C TRP A 310 3.15 22.01 8.34
N ILE A 311 2.84 20.72 8.15
CA ILE A 311 1.62 20.32 7.43
C ILE A 311 0.37 20.90 8.09
N ARG A 312 0.24 20.77 9.42
CA ARG A 312 -0.93 21.29 10.16
C ARG A 312 -1.03 22.82 10.10
N ASP A 313 0.09 23.52 10.10
CA ASP A 313 0.10 24.98 10.05
C ASP A 313 -0.28 25.50 8.64
N VAL A 314 0.21 24.86 7.58
CA VAL A 314 -0.21 25.16 6.20
C VAL A 314 -1.69 24.82 6.01
N GLU A 315 -2.15 23.67 6.51
CA GLU A 315 -3.56 23.28 6.46
C GLU A 315 -4.47 24.30 7.17
N ARG A 316 -4.08 24.76 8.37
CA ARG A 316 -4.80 25.84 9.08
C ARG A 316 -4.82 27.13 8.28
N LEU A 317 -3.72 27.48 7.62
CA LEU A 317 -3.63 28.69 6.80
C LEU A 317 -4.60 28.62 5.61
N VAL A 318 -4.60 27.51 4.86
CA VAL A 318 -5.51 27.30 3.72
C VAL A 318 -6.98 27.28 4.19
N ASN A 319 -7.29 26.57 5.28
CA ASN A 319 -8.65 26.49 5.84
C ASN A 319 -9.20 27.86 6.26
N LYS A 320 -8.37 28.74 6.84
CA LYS A 320 -8.79 30.09 7.25
C LYS A 320 -9.18 30.99 6.07
N GLN A 321 -8.68 30.73 4.87
CA GLN A 321 -9.01 31.52 3.69
C GLN A 321 -10.38 31.17 3.09
N GLY A 322 -11.11 30.19 3.65
CA GLY A 322 -12.48 29.86 3.28
C GLY A 322 -12.66 29.29 1.87
N ARG A 323 -11.56 28.91 1.19
CA ARG A 323 -11.57 28.42 -0.20
C ARG A 323 -11.75 26.92 -0.34
N LEU A 324 -11.54 26.15 0.73
CA LEU A 324 -11.81 24.71 0.72
C LEU A 324 -13.32 24.48 0.76
N ARG A 325 -13.87 24.00 -0.38
CA ARG A 325 -15.17 23.34 -0.39
C ARG A 325 -15.09 22.19 0.61
N ALA A 326 -15.99 22.17 1.59
CA ALA A 326 -16.06 21.11 2.58
C ALA A 326 -15.96 19.74 1.89
N SER A 327 -14.86 19.01 2.15
CA SER A 327 -14.75 17.63 1.74
C SER A 327 -15.80 16.82 2.51
N PRO A 328 -16.57 15.91 1.88
CA PRO A 328 -17.54 15.07 2.58
C PRO A 328 -16.80 13.96 3.34
N ALA A 329 -16.02 14.32 4.36
CA ALA A 329 -15.28 13.37 5.19
C ALA A 329 -15.33 13.77 6.68
N ASN A 330 -16.53 14.04 7.18
CA ASN A 330 -16.88 13.90 8.60
C ASN A 330 -17.66 12.61 8.85
N PHE A 331 -17.32 11.52 8.15
CA PHE A 331 -17.80 10.19 8.50
C PHE A 331 -16.71 9.48 9.28
N VAL A 332 -16.75 9.62 10.61
CA VAL A 332 -16.14 8.66 11.52
C VAL A 332 -17.24 7.62 11.80
N PRO A 333 -17.28 6.46 11.12
CA PRO A 333 -18.14 5.40 11.60
C PRO A 333 -17.55 4.96 12.94
N ALA A 334 -18.39 4.94 13.98
CA ALA A 334 -18.02 4.47 15.31
C ALA A 334 -17.25 3.14 15.20
N ALA A 335 -16.10 3.07 15.87
CA ALA A 335 -15.28 1.86 15.91
C ALA A 335 -16.15 0.66 16.30
N ARG A 336 -16.32 -0.29 15.38
CA ARG A 336 -17.02 -1.55 15.70
C ARG A 336 -16.18 -2.29 16.74
N LYS A 337 -16.84 -2.69 17.85
CA LYS A 337 -16.23 -3.55 18.87
C LYS A 337 -15.64 -4.80 18.21
N PRO A 338 -14.45 -5.27 18.63
CA PRO A 338 -13.90 -6.51 18.11
C PRO A 338 -14.86 -7.67 18.36
N PRO A 339 -15.03 -8.60 17.41
CA PRO A 339 -15.85 -9.79 17.62
C PRO A 339 -15.27 -10.59 18.79
N LYS A 340 -16.15 -11.10 19.67
CA LYS A 340 -15.73 -11.98 20.77
C LYS A 340 -15.09 -13.25 20.18
N PRO A 341 -14.00 -13.76 20.78
CA PRO A 341 -13.41 -15.01 20.35
C PRO A 341 -14.46 -16.13 20.46
N ARG A 342 -14.65 -16.89 19.38
CA ARG A 342 -15.45 -18.11 19.38
C ARG A 342 -14.77 -19.11 20.30
N THR A 343 -15.33 -19.35 21.48
CA THR A 343 -15.02 -20.52 22.29
C THR A 343 -15.47 -21.76 21.50
N LEU A 344 -14.52 -22.63 21.15
CA LEU A 344 -14.83 -24.00 20.76
C LEU A 344 -15.59 -24.63 21.92
N GLY A 345 -16.89 -24.87 21.71
CA GLY A 345 -17.76 -25.50 22.71
C GLY A 345 -17.29 -26.92 22.97
N SER A 346 -16.83 -27.17 24.19
CA SER A 346 -16.80 -28.49 24.81
C SER A 346 -18.24 -28.98 24.97
N ALA A 347 -18.57 -30.09 24.32
CA ALA A 347 -19.84 -30.79 24.52
C ALA A 347 -19.93 -31.32 25.97
N PRO A 348 -21.09 -31.21 26.64
CA PRO A 348 -21.40 -32.07 27.76
C PRO A 348 -22.26 -33.26 27.31
N VAL A 349 -21.78 -34.43 27.68
CA VAL A 349 -22.48 -35.70 27.72
C VAL A 349 -23.55 -35.66 28.82
N GLY A 350 -24.75 -36.17 28.54
CA GLY A 350 -25.53 -36.89 29.57
C GLY A 350 -26.98 -36.46 29.82
N ALA A 351 -27.85 -37.44 29.52
CA ALA A 351 -29.06 -37.83 30.25
C ALA A 351 -30.39 -37.08 30.03
N GLY A 352 -31.39 -37.85 29.57
CA GLY A 352 -32.81 -37.63 29.88
C GLY A 352 -33.78 -37.83 28.71
N LEU A 353 -34.19 -39.07 28.44
CA LEU A 353 -35.52 -39.37 27.88
C LEU A 353 -36.52 -39.49 29.05
N PRO A 354 -37.79 -39.07 28.90
CA PRO A 354 -38.81 -40.02 28.41
C PRO A 354 -39.95 -39.44 27.54
N GLU A 355 -40.30 -40.22 26.51
CA GLU A 355 -41.63 -40.71 26.04
C GLU A 355 -42.86 -39.79 25.81
N PRO A 356 -43.80 -40.21 24.93
CA PRO A 356 -44.66 -39.35 24.11
C PRO A 356 -46.14 -39.35 24.53
N THR A 357 -46.94 -38.37 24.06
CA THR A 357 -48.40 -38.57 23.89
C THR A 357 -49.09 -37.53 22.98
N GLU A 358 -49.67 -38.08 21.92
CA GLU A 358 -50.97 -37.81 21.28
C GLU A 358 -51.57 -36.40 21.07
N LYS A 359 -51.82 -36.16 19.76
CA LYS A 359 -53.09 -35.75 19.11
C LYS A 359 -53.83 -34.49 19.62
N ARG A 360 -53.95 -33.53 18.69
CA ARG A 360 -55.27 -33.00 18.31
C ARG A 360 -55.30 -32.59 16.83
N ALA A 361 -56.19 -33.24 16.10
CA ALA A 361 -56.53 -32.96 14.72
C ALA A 361 -57.46 -31.74 14.60
N LEU A 362 -57.37 -31.02 13.49
CA LEU A 362 -58.51 -30.35 12.86
C LEU A 362 -58.37 -30.51 11.34
N LEU A 363 -59.42 -31.11 10.77
CA LEU A 363 -59.61 -31.47 9.38
C LEU A 363 -59.79 -30.26 8.46
N GLY A 364 -59.50 -30.47 7.17
CA GLY A 364 -59.91 -29.60 6.07
C GLY A 364 -59.56 -30.20 4.71
N ASP A 365 -60.16 -31.36 4.42
CA ASP A 365 -60.08 -32.10 3.15
C ASP A 365 -60.70 -31.31 1.99
N ARG A 366 -60.06 -31.37 0.81
CA ARG A 366 -60.71 -31.59 -0.51
C ARG A 366 -59.67 -31.73 -1.63
N GLY A 367 -59.64 -32.91 -2.24
CA GLY A 367 -59.84 -32.98 -3.70
C GLY A 367 -58.66 -33.32 -4.61
N ALA A 368 -58.21 -34.57 -4.53
CA ALA A 368 -58.09 -35.51 -5.66
C ALA A 368 -57.28 -35.16 -6.95
N ARG A 369 -56.27 -36.04 -7.17
CA ARG A 369 -55.92 -36.76 -8.43
C ARG A 369 -55.31 -35.91 -9.56
N ARG A 370 -54.31 -36.36 -10.33
CA ARG A 370 -53.67 -37.68 -10.55
C ARG A 370 -52.34 -37.42 -11.28
N SER A 371 -51.39 -38.32 -11.03
CA SER A 371 -50.22 -38.68 -11.83
C SER A 371 -50.42 -38.66 -13.36
N ALA A 372 -49.40 -38.28 -14.13
CA ALA A 372 -48.52 -39.25 -14.80
C ALA A 372 -47.44 -38.54 -15.63
N SER A 373 -46.23 -39.08 -15.48
CA SER A 373 -45.06 -39.03 -16.34
C SER A 373 -45.37 -39.29 -17.83
N GLY A 374 -44.54 -38.74 -18.70
CA GLY A 374 -44.46 -39.15 -20.09
C GLY A 374 -43.25 -38.53 -20.80
N THR A 375 -42.16 -39.31 -20.78
CA THR A 375 -41.08 -39.46 -21.79
C THR A 375 -40.26 -38.25 -22.22
#